data_AF-A0A9E1Y0T2-F1
#
_entry.id   AF-A0A9E1Y0T2-F1
#
_cell.length_a   1.000
_cell.length_b   1.000
_cell.length_c   1.000
_cell.angle_alpha   90.00
_cell.angle_beta   90.00
_cell.angle_gamma   90.00
#
_symmetry.space_group_name_H-M   'P 1'
#
loop_
_entity.id
_entity.type
_entity.pdbx_description
1 polymer ?
#
loop_
_entity_poly.entity_id
_entity_poly.type
_entity_poly.pdbx_seq_one_letter_code
_entity_poly.pdbx_strand_id
1 'polypeptide(L)'
;KTPARDWAVGGIFGNWVQIQDGRYKYARGPTTDNYPLSMWSNRWSTMPVPYYPGLRLPNPDARAYIDFMPGSSVPVLRQPFEPGDMLPFWSMDASLDDHYLFDLQEDPHEEHNLIGSKLEHQMIALLEDALRDLNAPAEQAARLGLPSASY
;
A
#
# COMPACT_ATOMS: atom_id res chain seq x y z
N LYS A 1 24.31 -9.22 -14.26
CA LYS A 1 23.22 -10.02 -13.67
C LYS A 1 22.70 -9.24 -12.48
N THR A 2 21.41 -8.88 -12.48
CA THR A 2 20.77 -8.33 -11.28
C THR A 2 20.89 -9.38 -10.18
N PRO A 3 21.29 -9.01 -8.95
CA PRO A 3 21.29 -9.96 -7.84
C PRO A 3 19.89 -10.56 -7.67
N ALA A 4 19.82 -11.86 -7.39
CA ALA A 4 18.57 -12.48 -6.98
C ALA A 4 18.10 -11.76 -5.71
N ARG A 5 16.85 -11.28 -5.71
CA ARG A 5 16.25 -10.61 -4.56
C ARG A 5 15.40 -11.67 -3.85
N ASP A 6 15.43 -11.67 -2.52
CA ASP A 6 14.63 -12.62 -1.74
C ASP A 6 13.14 -12.28 -1.80
N TRP A 7 12.79 -11.02 -2.01
CA TRP A 7 11.42 -10.57 -2.19
C TRP A 7 11.31 -9.28 -3.02
N ALA A 8 10.09 -8.99 -3.49
CA ALA A 8 9.72 -7.73 -4.14
C ALA A 8 8.34 -7.27 -3.66
N VAL A 9 8.25 -5.99 -3.25
CA VAL A 9 7.00 -5.32 -2.88
C VAL A 9 6.48 -4.48 -4.05
N GLY A 10 5.18 -4.48 -4.26
CA GLY A 10 4.50 -3.62 -5.22
C GLY A 10 3.07 -3.29 -4.77
N GLY A 11 2.28 -2.67 -5.64
CA GLY A 11 0.87 -2.39 -5.36
C GLY A 11 0.41 -1.09 -5.99
N ILE A 12 -0.78 -0.65 -5.57
CA ILE A 12 -1.39 0.60 -6.01
C ILE A 12 -1.63 1.47 -4.77
N PHE A 13 -1.25 2.74 -4.84
CA PHE A 13 -1.45 3.68 -3.73
C PHE A 13 -2.92 3.75 -3.32
N GLY A 14 -3.18 3.56 -2.03
CA GLY A 14 -4.54 3.52 -1.49
C GLY A 14 -5.38 2.37 -2.05
N ASN A 15 -4.77 1.22 -2.32
CA ASN A 15 -5.45 -0.02 -2.64
C ASN A 15 -4.61 -1.18 -2.06
N TRP A 16 -4.49 -2.31 -2.75
CA TRP A 16 -3.69 -3.45 -2.31
C TRP A 16 -2.18 -3.20 -2.37
N VAL A 17 -1.46 -3.82 -1.44
CA VAL A 17 -0.01 -4.01 -1.45
C VAL A 17 0.26 -5.47 -1.73
N GLN A 18 1.21 -5.76 -2.63
CA GLN A 18 1.67 -7.12 -2.90
C GLN A 18 3.09 -7.34 -2.45
N ILE A 19 3.39 -8.59 -2.09
CA ILE A 19 4.73 -9.11 -1.92
C ILE A 19 4.89 -10.45 -2.65
N GLN A 20 6.05 -10.67 -3.24
CA GLN A 20 6.41 -11.93 -3.89
C GLN A 20 7.82 -12.36 -3.48
N ASP A 21 8.03 -13.65 -3.25
CA ASP A 21 9.33 -14.26 -2.88
C ASP A 21 9.94 -15.12 -4.01
N GLY A 22 9.33 -15.10 -5.19
CA GLY A 22 9.71 -15.91 -6.35
C GLY A 22 8.92 -17.21 -6.51
N ARG A 23 8.21 -17.67 -5.47
CA ARG A 23 7.24 -18.77 -5.58
C ARG A 23 5.83 -18.30 -5.26
N TYR A 24 5.66 -17.62 -4.14
CA TYR A 24 4.37 -17.17 -3.65
C TYR A 24 4.14 -15.70 -3.99
N LYS A 25 2.90 -15.38 -4.33
CA LYS A 25 2.42 -14.01 -4.48
C LYS A 25 1.30 -13.78 -3.49
N TYR A 26 1.50 -12.78 -2.63
CA TYR A 26 0.49 -12.34 -1.67
C TYR A 26 0.10 -10.89 -1.97
N ALA A 27 -1.18 -10.62 -2.13
CA ALA A 27 -1.74 -9.29 -2.24
C ALA A 27 -2.74 -9.06 -1.10
N ARG A 28 -2.56 -7.95 -0.38
CA ARG A 28 -3.38 -7.59 0.78
C ARG A 28 -4.01 -6.22 0.55
N GLY A 29 -5.33 -6.21 0.49
CA GLY A 29 -6.15 -5.00 0.51
C GLY A 29 -6.18 -4.32 1.89
N PRO A 30 -6.64 -3.07 1.94
CA PRO A 30 -6.93 -2.39 3.20
C PRO A 30 -8.03 -3.09 4.00
N THR A 31 -8.02 -2.93 5.33
CA THR A 31 -8.99 -3.56 6.25
C THR A 31 -9.89 -2.52 6.89
N THR A 32 -11.18 -2.82 7.10
CA THR A 32 -12.21 -1.93 7.67
C THR A 32 -12.54 -0.73 6.80
N ASP A 33 -11.56 0.14 6.55
CA ASP A 33 -11.61 1.26 5.63
C ASP A 33 -10.22 1.43 4.96
N ASN A 34 -10.05 2.43 4.10
CA ASN A 34 -8.77 2.66 3.42
C ASN A 34 -7.88 3.65 4.17
N TYR A 35 -8.13 3.84 5.47
CA TYR A 35 -7.41 4.75 6.35
C TYR A 35 -6.64 3.95 7.42
N PRO A 36 -5.68 4.58 8.11
CA PRO A 36 -5.05 5.87 7.78
C PRO A 36 -4.20 5.79 6.49
N LEU A 37 -4.14 6.89 5.73
CA LEU A 37 -3.33 6.96 4.51
C LEU A 37 -2.75 8.35 4.31
N SER A 38 -1.43 8.49 4.26
CA SER A 38 -0.79 9.76 3.91
C SER A 38 -0.40 9.84 2.43
N MET A 39 -0.63 11.01 1.82
CA MET A 39 -0.02 11.37 0.55
C MET A 39 1.33 12.04 0.78
N TRP A 40 2.35 11.57 0.08
CA TRP A 40 3.71 12.10 0.13
C TRP A 40 4.05 12.71 -1.23
N SER A 41 4.36 14.00 -1.27
CA SER A 41 4.59 14.67 -2.55
C SER A 41 5.54 15.85 -2.45
N ASN A 42 6.48 15.96 -3.40
CA ASN A 42 7.27 17.18 -3.61
C ASN A 42 6.51 18.23 -4.44
N ARG A 43 5.44 17.81 -5.14
CA ARG A 43 4.63 18.65 -6.01
C ARG A 43 3.20 18.14 -5.96
N TRP A 44 2.37 18.82 -5.19
CA TRP A 44 0.94 18.50 -5.11
C TRP A 44 0.31 18.54 -6.51
N SER A 45 -0.22 17.41 -6.96
CA SER A 45 -0.64 17.28 -8.34
C SER A 45 -1.90 18.09 -8.59
N THR A 46 -1.76 19.10 -9.44
CA THR A 46 -2.88 19.84 -10.04
C THR A 46 -3.25 19.30 -11.42
N MET A 47 -2.72 18.12 -11.80
CA MET A 47 -2.89 17.59 -13.15
C MET A 47 -4.38 17.52 -13.51
N PRO A 48 -4.81 18.20 -14.59
CA PRO A 48 -6.17 18.08 -15.05
C PRO A 48 -6.37 16.68 -15.63
N VAL A 49 -7.44 16.01 -15.24
CA VAL A 49 -7.90 14.80 -15.91
C VAL A 49 -8.77 15.26 -17.08
N PRO A 50 -8.34 15.08 -18.36
CA PRO A 50 -9.01 15.72 -19.50
C PRO A 50 -10.50 15.37 -19.61
N TYR A 51 -10.85 14.12 -19.29
CA TYR A 51 -12.23 13.63 -19.31
C TYR A 51 -13.06 14.02 -18.07
N TYR A 52 -12.40 14.51 -17.01
CA TYR A 52 -13.05 14.93 -15.76
C TYR A 52 -12.45 16.26 -15.28
N PRO A 53 -12.82 17.39 -15.92
CA PRO A 53 -12.18 18.68 -15.67
C PRO A 53 -12.34 19.19 -14.23
N GLY A 54 -13.38 18.75 -13.50
CA GLY A 54 -13.58 19.05 -12.08
C GLY A 54 -12.87 18.10 -11.12
N LEU A 55 -12.30 17.00 -11.60
CA LEU A 55 -11.59 16.04 -10.78
C LEU A 55 -10.22 16.61 -10.41
N ARG A 56 -10.03 16.88 -9.13
CA ARG A 56 -8.78 17.37 -8.56
C ARG A 56 -8.49 16.58 -7.30
N LEU A 57 -7.20 16.44 -7.00
CA LEU A 57 -6.80 16.07 -5.67
C LEU A 57 -7.35 17.11 -4.68
N PRO A 58 -7.89 16.69 -3.52
CA PRO A 58 -8.13 17.61 -2.43
C PRO A 58 -6.87 18.41 -2.15
N ASN A 59 -7.01 19.71 -1.88
CA ASN A 59 -5.86 20.51 -1.45
C ASN A 59 -5.39 20.01 -0.08
N PRO A 60 -4.08 20.09 0.21
CA PRO A 60 -3.60 19.88 1.56
C PRO A 60 -4.25 20.88 2.53
N ASP A 61 -4.47 20.46 3.76
CA ASP A 61 -5.04 21.28 4.82
C ASP A 61 -4.01 21.59 5.91
N ALA A 62 -4.47 22.14 7.04
CA ALA A 62 -3.61 22.54 8.14
C ALA A 62 -2.91 21.37 8.85
N ARG A 63 -3.26 20.10 8.56
CA ARG A 63 -2.58 18.90 9.06
C ARG A 63 -1.35 18.54 8.23
N ALA A 64 -1.15 19.14 7.06
CA ALA A 64 0.02 18.90 6.23
C ALA A 64 1.30 19.41 6.88
N TYR A 65 2.39 18.64 6.79
CA TYR A 65 3.72 19.04 7.28
C TYR A 65 4.84 18.60 6.34
N ILE A 66 6.01 19.19 6.49
CA ILE A 66 7.20 18.77 5.75
C ILE A 66 7.82 17.58 6.47
N ASP A 67 8.01 16.50 5.73
CA ASP A 67 8.67 15.27 6.15
C ASP A 67 9.77 14.91 5.14
N PHE A 68 10.48 13.81 5.37
CA PHE A 68 11.51 13.30 4.46
C PHE A 68 11.09 11.94 3.93
N MET A 69 11.25 11.75 2.61
CA MET A 69 10.91 10.47 1.98
C MET A 69 11.70 9.33 2.67
N PRO A 70 11.06 8.23 3.10
CA PRO A 70 11.76 7.11 3.71
C PRO A 70 12.97 6.65 2.88
N GLY A 71 14.12 6.53 3.54
CA GLY A 71 15.39 6.16 2.90
C GLY A 71 16.08 7.27 2.10
N SER A 72 15.64 8.52 2.21
CA SER A 72 16.21 9.67 1.48
C SER A 72 16.25 10.94 2.33
N SER A 73 17.12 11.89 1.98
CA SER A 73 17.17 13.23 2.57
C SER A 73 16.33 14.25 1.79
N VAL A 74 15.49 13.80 0.86
CA VAL A 74 14.65 14.67 0.03
C VAL A 74 13.41 15.08 0.83
N PRO A 75 13.17 16.39 1.04
CA PRO A 75 11.99 16.87 1.73
C PRO A 75 10.74 16.75 0.84
N VAL A 76 9.62 16.42 1.45
CA VAL A 76 8.32 16.25 0.81
C VAL A 76 7.21 16.77 1.71
N LEU A 77 6.11 17.24 1.12
CA LEU A 77 4.88 17.51 1.85
C LEU A 77 4.21 16.16 2.15
N ARG A 78 3.88 15.93 3.42
CA ARG A 78 3.05 14.81 3.86
C ARG A 78 1.69 15.34 4.30
N GLN A 79 0.64 14.93 3.60
CA GLN A 79 -0.75 15.20 3.98
C GLN A 79 -1.36 13.89 4.50
N PRO A 80 -1.70 13.80 5.80
CA PRO A 80 -2.46 12.67 6.31
C PRO A 80 -3.91 12.74 5.82
N PHE A 81 -4.47 11.58 5.50
CA PHE A 81 -5.90 11.38 5.36
C PHE A 81 -6.40 10.42 6.45
N GLU A 82 -7.50 10.81 7.07
CA GLU A 82 -8.16 10.13 8.19
C GLU A 82 -9.61 9.78 7.81
N PRO A 83 -10.28 8.88 8.56
CA PRO A 83 -11.67 8.54 8.29
C PRO A 83 -12.57 9.77 8.17
N GLY A 84 -13.26 9.89 7.02
CA GLY A 84 -14.11 11.02 6.68
C GLY A 84 -13.50 12.04 5.73
N ASP A 85 -12.18 11.98 5.48
CA ASP A 85 -11.55 12.78 4.43
C ASP A 85 -11.97 12.30 3.03
N MET A 86 -11.69 13.11 2.02
CA MET A 86 -11.85 12.71 0.63
C MET A 86 -10.51 12.18 0.11
N LEU A 87 -10.43 10.88 -0.19
CA LEU A 87 -9.25 10.30 -0.81
C LEU A 87 -9.08 10.72 -2.28
N PRO A 88 -7.87 10.62 -2.83
CA PRO A 88 -7.64 10.69 -4.26
C PRO A 88 -8.56 9.72 -5.01
N PHE A 89 -9.05 10.13 -6.19
CA PHE A 89 -10.05 9.36 -6.94
C PHE A 89 -9.62 7.92 -7.29
N TRP A 90 -8.32 7.69 -7.48
CA TRP A 90 -7.75 6.36 -7.76
C TRP A 90 -7.69 5.45 -6.53
N SER A 91 -7.99 5.98 -5.34
CA SER A 91 -8.03 5.26 -4.06
C SER A 91 -9.46 5.16 -3.50
N MET A 92 -10.47 5.67 -4.21
CA MET A 92 -11.87 5.72 -3.77
C MET A 92 -12.57 4.35 -3.80
N ASP A 93 -12.11 3.43 -4.65
CA ASP A 93 -12.72 2.11 -4.86
C ASP A 93 -11.73 1.00 -4.48
N ALA A 94 -11.10 1.16 -3.31
CA ALA A 94 -10.23 0.14 -2.77
C ALA A 94 -11.07 -1.06 -2.32
N SER A 95 -10.72 -2.26 -2.80
CA SER A 95 -11.36 -3.50 -2.36
C SER A 95 -11.00 -3.77 -0.90
N LEU A 96 -11.95 -3.52 0.00
CA LEU A 96 -11.80 -3.75 1.44
C LEU A 96 -11.78 -5.26 1.74
N ASP A 97 -10.87 -5.67 2.62
CA ASP A 97 -10.70 -7.05 3.07
C ASP A 97 -10.54 -8.06 1.90
N ASP A 98 -10.08 -7.56 0.75
CA ASP A 98 -9.86 -8.37 -0.44
C ASP A 98 -8.39 -8.80 -0.50
N HIS A 99 -8.16 -10.09 -0.31
CA HIS A 99 -6.85 -10.67 -0.13
C HIS A 99 -6.66 -11.85 -1.08
N TYR A 100 -5.45 -11.97 -1.63
CA TYR A 100 -5.12 -13.02 -2.58
C TYR A 100 -3.77 -13.62 -2.26
N LEU A 101 -3.70 -14.95 -2.29
CA LEU A 101 -2.47 -15.70 -2.11
C LEU A 101 -2.39 -16.81 -3.15
N PHE A 102 -1.31 -16.85 -3.91
CA PHE A 102 -1.10 -17.84 -4.97
C PHE A 102 0.28 -18.48 -4.87
N ASP A 103 0.37 -19.76 -5.20
CA ASP A 103 1.64 -20.46 -5.47
C ASP A 103 1.90 -20.41 -6.98
N LEU A 104 2.73 -19.48 -7.45
CA LEU A 104 2.98 -19.28 -8.87
C LEU A 104 3.71 -20.46 -9.54
N GLN A 105 4.26 -21.40 -8.76
CA GLN A 105 4.89 -22.60 -9.30
C GLN A 105 3.86 -23.67 -9.66
N GLU A 106 2.82 -23.83 -8.85
CA GLU A 106 1.74 -24.81 -9.07
C GLU A 106 0.53 -24.20 -9.78
N ASP A 107 0.31 -22.90 -9.61
CA ASP A 107 -0.81 -22.11 -10.11
C ASP A 107 -0.30 -20.81 -10.79
N PRO A 108 0.36 -20.93 -11.97
CA PRO A 108 0.90 -19.78 -12.69
C PRO A 108 -0.17 -18.83 -13.25
N HIS A 109 -1.44 -19.25 -13.24
CA HIS A 109 -2.57 -18.47 -13.72
C HIS A 109 -3.38 -17.81 -12.60
N GLU A 110 -2.96 -17.97 -11.33
CA GLU A 110 -3.59 -17.34 -10.17
C GLU A 110 -5.08 -17.70 -10.03
N GLU A 111 -5.43 -18.97 -10.27
CA GLU A 111 -6.81 -19.47 -10.25
C GLU A 111 -7.23 -19.98 -8.86
N HIS A 112 -6.26 -20.34 -8.00
CA HIS A 112 -6.49 -21.02 -6.73
C HIS A 112 -6.02 -20.16 -5.55
N ASN A 113 -6.94 -19.34 -5.02
CA ASN A 113 -6.64 -18.47 -3.88
C ASN A 113 -6.44 -19.28 -2.59
N LEU A 114 -5.27 -19.15 -1.95
CA LEU A 114 -4.82 -19.88 -0.76
C LEU A 114 -4.99 -19.11 0.56
N ILE A 115 -5.76 -18.03 0.58
CA ILE A 115 -6.12 -17.30 1.81
C ILE A 115 -6.72 -18.22 2.89
N GLY A 116 -6.53 -17.88 4.15
CA GLY A 116 -6.92 -18.68 5.31
C GLY A 116 -6.02 -19.88 5.60
N SER A 117 -5.04 -20.16 4.73
CA SER A 117 -4.06 -21.23 4.94
C SER A 117 -2.98 -20.83 5.95
N LYS A 118 -2.19 -21.80 6.41
CA LYS A 118 -0.99 -21.52 7.21
C LYS A 118 0.05 -20.68 6.46
N LEU A 119 0.06 -20.77 5.12
CA LEU A 119 0.97 -20.02 4.27
C LEU A 119 0.66 -18.52 4.31
N GLU A 120 -0.61 -18.13 4.47
CA GLU A 120 -0.97 -16.72 4.59
C GLU A 120 -0.24 -16.03 5.75
N HIS A 121 -0.14 -16.69 6.91
CA HIS A 121 0.59 -16.16 8.07
C HIS A 121 2.07 -15.95 7.77
N GLN A 122 2.69 -16.81 6.94
CA GLN A 122 4.09 -16.66 6.54
C GLN A 122 4.26 -15.47 5.59
N MET A 123 3.34 -15.27 4.65
CA MET A 123 3.39 -14.16 3.72
C MET A 123 3.05 -12.81 4.37
N ILE A 124 2.18 -12.81 5.39
CA ILE A 124 1.94 -11.64 6.25
C ILE A 124 3.23 -11.25 6.97
N ALA A 125 3.92 -12.20 7.61
CA ALA A 125 5.18 -11.93 8.30
C ALA A 125 6.25 -11.40 7.33
N LEU A 126 6.35 -11.99 6.14
CA LEU A 126 7.26 -11.52 5.09
C LEU A 126 6.93 -10.08 4.66
N LEU A 127 5.64 -9.75 4.51
CA LEU A 127 5.21 -8.39 4.17
C LEU A 127 5.58 -7.40 5.28
N GLU A 128 5.38 -7.76 6.56
CA GLU A 128 5.76 -6.90 7.68
C GLU A 128 7.26 -6.62 7.73
N ASP A 129 8.08 -7.65 7.56
CA ASP A 129 9.53 -7.51 7.53
C ASP A 129 9.98 -6.64 6.35
N ALA A 130 9.42 -6.87 5.16
CA ALA A 130 9.72 -6.06 3.99
C ALA A 130 9.30 -4.58 4.17
N LEU A 131 8.13 -4.31 4.74
CA LEU A 131 7.68 -2.95 5.03
C LEU A 131 8.61 -2.27 6.05
N ARG A 132 9.06 -3.00 7.08
CA ARG A 132 10.02 -2.49 8.05
C ARG A 132 11.36 -2.16 7.41
N ASP A 133 11.88 -3.05 6.57
CA ASP A 133 13.15 -2.86 5.85
C ASP A 133 13.09 -1.66 4.88
N LEU A 134 11.92 -1.42 4.28
CA LEU A 134 11.67 -0.26 3.42
C LEU A 134 11.43 1.04 4.21
N ASN A 135 11.45 1.01 5.54
CA ASN A 135 11.04 2.12 6.40
C ASN A 135 9.64 2.64 6.04
N ALA A 136 8.72 1.74 5.69
CA ALA A 136 7.36 2.11 5.35
C ALA A 136 6.67 2.79 6.54
N PRO A 137 5.80 3.79 6.30
CA PRO A 137 5.06 4.44 7.38
C PRO A 137 4.22 3.44 8.17
N ALA A 138 4.21 3.56 9.50
CA ALA A 138 3.45 2.64 10.38
C ALA A 138 1.94 2.62 10.09
N GLU A 139 1.40 3.73 9.57
CA GLU A 139 0.02 3.81 9.06
C GLU A 139 -0.29 2.79 7.95
N GLN A 140 0.71 2.33 7.18
CA GLN A 140 0.49 1.27 6.19
C GLN A 140 0.20 -0.07 6.85
N ALA A 141 0.86 -0.38 7.98
CA ALA A 141 0.54 -1.57 8.76
C ALA A 141 -0.88 -1.49 9.32
N ALA A 142 -1.27 -0.32 9.84
CA ALA A 142 -2.63 -0.08 10.34
C ALA A 142 -3.69 -0.23 9.24
N ARG A 143 -3.49 0.43 8.08
CA ARG A 143 -4.39 0.38 6.93
C ARG A 143 -4.59 -1.04 6.41
N LEU A 144 -3.53 -1.85 6.40
CA LEU A 144 -3.57 -3.24 5.95
C LEU A 144 -4.00 -4.20 7.06
N GLY A 145 -4.24 -3.75 8.30
CA GLY A 145 -4.56 -4.62 9.43
C GLY A 145 -3.47 -5.66 9.71
N LEU A 146 -2.20 -5.27 9.56
CA LEU A 146 -1.05 -6.12 9.87
C LEU A 146 -0.83 -6.20 11.39
N PRO A 147 -0.28 -7.31 11.92
CA PRO A 147 -0.05 -7.47 13.37
C PRO A 147 0.70 -6.30 14.04
N SER A 148 1.70 -5.73 13.37
CA SER A 148 2.48 -4.56 13.82
C SER A 148 1.66 -3.27 13.99
N ALA A 149 0.43 -3.21 13.48
CA ALA A 149 -0.48 -2.10 13.73
C ALA A 149 -0.90 -1.96 15.21
N SER A 150 -0.79 -3.03 16.00
CA SER A 150 -1.35 -3.12 17.35
C SER A 150 -0.37 -2.76 18.49
N TYR A 151 0.65 -1.93 18.23
CA TYR A 151 1.66 -1.53 19.23
C TYR A 151 1.50 -0.10 19.74
#